data_AF-A0A3A4YQ83-F1
#
_entry.id   AF-A0A3A4YQ83-F1
#
_cell.length_a   1.000
_cell.length_b   1.000
_cell.length_c   1.000
_cell.angle_alpha   90.00
_cell.angle_beta   90.00
_cell.angle_gamma   90.00
#
_symmetry.space_group_name_H-M   'P 1'
#
loop_
_entity.id
_entity.type
_entity.pdbx_description
1 polymer ?
#
loop_
_entity_poly.entity_id
_entity_poly.type
_entity_poly.pdbx_seq_one_letter_code
_entity_poly.pdbx_strand_id
1 'polypeptide(L)'
;MDSQDLIKENHDMTMHEGKRPLTREDLLSCVELGKALTSELEPKNLFTRIVQKVSELLPAENWSLLLVDEDTSELYFEVAVDLDVTLLKNVRLKIGEGIAGQAALQQKTLVVDEATDCDYFCSRVDQLSGKKTKSVIAVPLLFAGKSIGVIELVNLKRLEERTLPLLGVIADYAAIAVENMRRYKYIESLAVKDGLTGLYNTRYLYRSLDEMIKNPATRAERLSLIFMDVDNFKKVVDTYGHLKGSKTLQELAKTIKDAVHDKGFAVAYGGDEFVAVLPGAGKAEAIETAMDIREKISSSRYLAGEGHDIRITASFGVASYPEDAGDAEGILALADRAMFEIKVTGKDGIKSS
;
A
#
# COMPACT_ATOMS: atom_id res chain seq x y z
N MET A 1 -61.15 15.70 42.72
CA MET A 1 -61.42 17.10 42.39
C MET A 1 -60.21 17.90 42.84
N ASP A 2 -59.20 18.03 42.00
CA ASP A 2 -59.08 18.93 40.84
C ASP A 2 -58.53 20.30 41.21
N SER A 3 -57.42 20.60 40.53
CA SER A 3 -57.27 21.78 39.68
C SER A 3 -56.61 23.05 40.23
N GLN A 4 -55.49 23.34 39.57
CA GLN A 4 -55.17 24.61 38.91
C GLN A 4 -54.46 25.67 39.76
N ASP A 5 -53.16 25.88 39.50
CA ASP A 5 -52.58 26.69 38.40
C ASP A 5 -52.45 28.14 38.81
N LEU A 6 -51.21 28.60 38.92
CA LEU A 6 -50.81 30.00 38.75
C LEU A 6 -49.32 30.04 38.37
N ILE A 7 -49.03 29.45 37.22
CA ILE A 7 -47.99 29.95 36.32
C ILE A 7 -48.72 30.87 35.33
N LYS A 8 -48.43 32.17 35.38
CA LYS A 8 -48.67 33.09 34.25
C LYS A 8 -47.30 33.39 33.68
N GLU A 9 -46.95 32.79 32.54
CA GLU A 9 -47.18 33.36 31.20
C GLU A 9 -46.76 34.83 31.10
N ASN A 10 -45.58 35.04 30.51
CA ASN A 10 -45.41 36.08 29.51
C ASN A 10 -44.77 35.43 28.28
N HIS A 11 -45.53 35.49 27.19
CA HIS A 11 -45.26 34.98 25.87
C HIS A 11 -44.66 36.11 25.02
N ASP A 12 -43.59 35.81 24.27
CA ASP A 12 -43.38 36.17 22.85
C ASP A 12 -41.91 35.89 22.51
N MET A 13 -41.60 34.74 21.88
CA MET A 13 -41.64 34.49 20.44
C MET A 13 -40.75 35.43 19.61
N THR A 14 -39.61 34.90 19.19
CA THR A 14 -39.07 35.16 17.85
C THR A 14 -38.29 33.93 17.36
N MET A 15 -38.97 33.18 16.48
CA MET A 15 -38.46 32.33 15.39
C MET A 15 -37.49 31.18 15.71
N HIS A 16 -38.09 29.99 15.84
CA HIS A 16 -37.43 28.69 15.66
C HIS A 16 -37.15 28.44 14.16
N GLU A 17 -35.93 28.73 13.69
CA GLU A 17 -35.48 28.25 12.38
C GLU A 17 -34.94 26.81 12.48
N GLY A 18 -35.81 25.85 12.13
CA GLY A 18 -35.43 24.62 11.40
C GLY A 18 -34.59 23.55 12.09
N LYS A 19 -35.12 22.87 13.11
CA LYS A 19 -34.61 21.55 13.55
C LYS A 19 -34.99 20.48 12.53
N ARG A 20 -34.04 19.96 11.75
CA ARG A 20 -34.25 18.81 10.85
C ARG A 20 -33.48 17.59 11.38
N PRO A 21 -34.17 16.59 11.97
CA PRO A 21 -33.53 15.34 12.37
C PRO A 21 -33.06 14.54 11.14
N LEU A 22 -32.20 13.54 11.38
CA LEU A 22 -31.81 12.53 10.40
C LEU A 22 -33.05 11.97 9.68
N THR A 23 -33.04 12.01 8.34
CA THR A 23 -34.14 11.47 7.54
C THR A 23 -33.89 10.01 7.18
N ARG A 24 -34.94 9.30 6.76
CA ARG A 24 -34.81 7.95 6.20
C ARG A 24 -33.92 7.92 4.97
N GLU A 25 -33.95 8.98 4.16
CA GLU A 25 -33.13 9.13 2.96
C GLU A 25 -31.65 9.27 3.32
N ASP A 26 -31.33 10.07 4.33
CA ASP A 26 -29.96 10.22 4.83
C ASP A 26 -29.39 8.87 5.32
N LEU A 27 -30.18 8.10 6.07
CA LEU A 27 -29.77 6.78 6.56
C LEU A 27 -29.59 5.75 5.44
N LEU A 28 -30.48 5.74 4.44
CA LEU A 28 -30.36 4.86 3.27
C LEU A 28 -29.10 5.19 2.47
N SER A 29 -28.83 6.49 2.29
CA SER A 29 -27.59 6.97 1.68
C SER A 29 -26.38 6.43 2.44
N CYS A 30 -26.33 6.58 3.78
CA CYS A 30 -25.25 6.01 4.59
C CYS A 30 -25.06 4.50 4.44
N VAL A 31 -26.13 3.71 4.32
CA VAL A 31 -26.03 2.26 4.11
C VAL A 31 -25.47 1.92 2.73
N GLU A 32 -25.91 2.62 1.68
CA GLU A 32 -25.36 2.45 0.33
C GLU A 32 -23.88 2.82 0.28
N LEU A 33 -23.50 3.89 1.00
CA LEU A 33 -22.12 4.30 1.19
C LEU A 33 -21.29 3.24 1.89
N GLY A 34 -21.81 2.71 3.01
CA GLY A 34 -21.13 1.68 3.76
C GLY A 34 -20.81 0.46 2.91
N LYS A 35 -21.77 0.01 2.10
CA LYS A 35 -21.56 -1.09 1.14
C LYS A 35 -20.49 -0.74 0.11
N ALA A 36 -20.57 0.44 -0.49
CA ALA A 36 -19.67 0.89 -1.55
C ALA A 36 -18.23 1.11 -1.08
N LEU A 37 -18.02 1.53 0.17
CA LEU A 37 -16.70 1.71 0.78
C LEU A 37 -16.11 0.37 1.21
N THR A 38 -16.88 -0.46 1.91
CA THR A 38 -16.37 -1.72 2.47
C THR A 38 -16.08 -2.79 1.42
N SER A 39 -16.62 -2.65 0.20
CA SER A 39 -16.29 -3.51 -0.94
C SER A 39 -15.03 -3.09 -1.71
N GLU A 40 -14.47 -1.91 -1.42
CA GLU A 40 -13.30 -1.39 -2.13
C GLU A 40 -12.00 -1.78 -1.43
N LEU A 41 -11.11 -2.44 -2.16
CA LEU A 41 -9.84 -2.96 -1.64
C LEU A 41 -8.62 -2.23 -2.22
N GLU A 42 -8.82 -1.43 -3.27
CA GLU A 42 -7.75 -0.64 -3.86
C GLU A 42 -7.65 0.73 -3.15
N PRO A 43 -6.49 1.12 -2.59
CA PRO A 43 -6.35 2.35 -1.81
C PRO A 43 -6.79 3.61 -2.56
N LYS A 44 -6.35 3.75 -3.82
CA LYS A 44 -6.67 4.91 -4.65
C LYS A 44 -8.18 5.08 -4.84
N ASN A 45 -8.87 3.99 -5.13
CA ASN A 45 -10.32 4.00 -5.33
C ASN A 45 -11.05 4.23 -4.00
N LEU A 46 -10.58 3.62 -2.91
CA LEU A 46 -11.19 3.78 -1.59
C LEU A 46 -11.16 5.24 -1.15
N PHE A 47 -9.99 5.89 -1.16
CA PHE A 47 -9.87 7.27 -0.73
C PHE A 47 -10.61 8.23 -1.66
N THR A 48 -10.59 7.99 -2.98
CA THR A 48 -11.40 8.76 -3.94
C THR A 48 -12.89 8.65 -3.64
N ARG A 49 -13.37 7.45 -3.30
CA ARG A 49 -14.77 7.24 -2.91
C ARG A 49 -15.12 7.91 -1.60
N ILE A 50 -14.28 7.79 -0.56
CA ILE A 50 -14.47 8.52 0.70
C ILE A 50 -14.58 10.02 0.40
N VAL A 51 -13.71 10.54 -0.47
CA VAL A 51 -13.70 11.97 -0.83
C VAL A 51 -14.98 12.43 -1.47
N GLN A 52 -15.40 11.74 -2.53
CA GLN A 52 -16.62 12.08 -3.25
C GLN A 52 -17.82 12.09 -2.31
N LYS A 53 -17.87 11.13 -1.38
CA LYS A 53 -19.05 10.93 -0.53
C LYS A 53 -19.13 11.86 0.67
N VAL A 54 -18.00 12.16 1.30
CA VAL A 54 -17.94 13.23 2.31
C VAL A 54 -18.35 14.56 1.68
N SER A 55 -17.85 14.88 0.49
CA SER A 55 -18.18 16.13 -0.22
C SER A 55 -19.62 16.21 -0.73
N GLU A 56 -20.25 15.08 -1.12
CA GLU A 56 -21.67 15.01 -1.50
C GLU A 56 -22.60 15.26 -0.31
N LEU A 57 -22.32 14.62 0.82
CA LEU A 57 -23.17 14.69 2.01
C LEU A 57 -22.94 15.95 2.83
N LEU A 58 -21.73 16.49 2.76
CA LEU A 58 -21.30 17.66 3.51
C LEU A 58 -20.63 18.62 2.54
N PRO A 59 -21.26 19.77 2.23
CA PRO A 59 -20.64 20.81 1.43
C PRO A 59 -19.57 21.55 2.26
N ALA A 60 -18.56 20.82 2.73
CA ALA A 60 -17.43 21.34 3.45
C ALA A 60 -16.32 21.69 2.44
N GLU A 61 -15.93 22.95 2.42
CA GLU A 61 -14.93 23.46 1.48
C GLU A 61 -13.51 22.99 1.83
N ASN A 62 -13.23 22.68 3.10
CA ASN A 62 -11.92 22.19 3.54
C ASN A 62 -12.10 21.02 4.50
N TRP A 63 -11.59 19.85 4.12
CA TRP A 63 -11.52 18.71 5.02
C TRP A 63 -10.35 17.81 4.66
N SER A 64 -9.92 16.99 5.60
CA SER A 64 -8.83 16.04 5.43
C SER A 64 -9.13 14.70 6.09
N LEU A 65 -8.50 13.65 5.57
CA LEU A 65 -8.43 12.33 6.21
C LEU A 65 -6.99 12.12 6.64
N LEU A 66 -6.80 12.01 7.95
CA LEU A 66 -5.55 11.59 8.55
C LEU A 66 -5.63 10.10 8.90
N LEU A 67 -4.57 9.36 8.67
CA LEU A 67 -4.45 7.96 9.10
C LEU A 67 -3.30 7.82 10.09
N VAL A 68 -3.43 6.86 11.00
CA VAL A 68 -2.35 6.49 11.91
C VAL A 68 -1.39 5.57 11.17
N ASP A 69 -0.12 5.95 11.17
CA ASP A 69 1.01 5.10 10.76
C ASP A 69 1.28 4.06 11.85
N GLU A 70 1.24 2.78 11.47
CA GLU A 70 1.38 1.68 12.44
C GLU A 70 2.79 1.57 13.01
N ASP A 71 3.81 2.03 12.28
CA ASP A 71 5.21 1.93 12.69
C ASP A 71 5.59 3.07 13.64
N THR A 72 5.17 4.30 13.33
CA THR A 72 5.55 5.49 14.11
C THR A 72 4.51 5.88 15.16
N SER A 73 3.28 5.37 15.07
CA SER A 73 2.14 5.81 15.89
C SER A 73 1.86 7.32 15.75
N GLU A 74 2.07 7.88 14.55
CA GLU A 74 1.80 9.27 14.22
C GLU A 74 0.71 9.36 13.14
N LEU A 75 -0.11 10.41 13.21
CA LEU A 75 -1.07 10.76 12.18
C LEU A 75 -0.35 11.40 10.99
N TYR A 76 -0.75 11.03 9.78
CA TYR A 76 -0.32 11.64 8.53
C TYR A 76 -1.51 11.94 7.63
N PHE A 77 -1.40 12.95 6.78
CA PHE A 77 -2.44 13.32 5.83
C PHE A 77 -2.47 12.35 4.65
N GLU A 78 -3.50 11.53 4.56
CA GLU A 78 -3.76 10.65 3.41
C GLU A 78 -4.53 11.41 2.32
N VAL A 79 -5.49 12.23 2.72
CA VAL A 79 -6.31 13.05 1.84
C VAL A 79 -6.41 14.46 2.39
N ALA A 80 -6.32 15.46 1.54
CA ALA A 80 -6.76 16.82 1.87
C ALA A 80 -7.50 17.42 0.66
N VAL A 81 -8.69 17.98 0.91
CA VAL A 81 -9.51 18.66 -0.09
C VAL A 81 -9.35 20.17 0.12
N ASP A 82 -9.11 20.88 -0.99
CA ASP A 82 -8.83 22.32 -1.04
C ASP A 82 -7.55 22.75 -0.29
N LEU A 83 -6.69 21.80 0.06
CA LEU A 83 -5.33 22.02 0.56
C LEU A 83 -4.36 21.32 -0.40
N ASP A 84 -3.20 21.92 -0.64
CA ASP A 84 -2.16 21.24 -1.41
C ASP A 84 -1.60 20.08 -0.58
N VAL A 85 -2.06 18.86 -0.90
CA VAL A 85 -1.62 17.62 -0.26
C VAL A 85 -0.10 17.46 -0.34
N THR A 86 0.57 18.00 -1.36
CA THR A 86 2.03 17.90 -1.48
C THR A 86 2.77 18.69 -0.40
N LEU A 87 2.19 19.80 0.07
CA LEU A 87 2.73 20.58 1.19
C LEU A 87 2.51 19.89 2.54
N LEU A 88 1.47 19.05 2.63
CA LEU A 88 1.06 18.37 3.87
C LEU A 88 1.58 16.92 3.99
N LYS A 89 2.08 16.33 2.90
CA LYS A 89 2.58 14.94 2.86
C LYS A 89 3.62 14.62 3.94
N ASN A 90 4.44 15.59 4.32
CA ASN A 90 5.50 15.42 5.31
C ASN A 90 5.10 15.84 6.73
N VAL A 91 3.87 16.33 6.93
CA VAL A 91 3.39 16.72 8.25
C VAL A 91 2.95 15.46 9.01
N ARG A 92 3.61 15.22 10.15
CA ARG A 92 3.27 14.15 11.09
C ARG A 92 2.81 14.76 12.41
N LEU A 93 1.66 14.34 12.92
CA LEU A 93 1.10 14.76 14.21
C LEU A 93 1.15 13.58 15.18
N LYS A 94 1.70 13.78 16.37
CA LYS A 94 1.63 12.74 17.41
C LYS A 94 0.20 12.54 17.88
N ILE A 95 -0.12 11.35 18.38
CA ILE A 95 -1.36 11.16 19.13
C ILE A 95 -1.37 12.11 20.34
N GLY A 96 -2.43 12.89 20.48
CA GLY A 96 -2.54 14.00 21.43
C GLY A 96 -2.01 15.37 20.94
N GLU A 97 -1.40 15.47 19.76
CA GLU A 97 -0.96 16.74 19.18
C GLU A 97 -2.00 17.32 18.22
N GLY A 98 -2.35 18.60 18.39
CA GLY A 98 -3.38 19.21 17.55
C GLY A 98 -4.79 18.73 17.91
N ILE A 99 -5.79 19.30 17.23
CA ILE A 99 -7.19 18.90 17.42
C ILE A 99 -7.42 17.46 16.91
N ALA A 100 -6.86 17.12 15.74
CA ALA A 100 -6.88 15.76 15.21
C ALA A 100 -6.21 14.74 16.15
N GLY A 101 -4.98 15.00 16.63
CA GLY A 101 -4.31 14.08 17.54
C GLY A 101 -5.04 13.90 18.85
N GLN A 102 -5.69 14.95 19.37
CA GLN A 102 -6.53 14.86 20.57
C GLN A 102 -7.81 14.06 20.34
N ALA A 103 -8.47 14.21 19.19
CA ALA A 103 -9.64 13.40 18.84
C ALA A 103 -9.28 11.91 18.76
N ALA A 104 -8.12 11.60 18.18
CA ALA A 104 -7.60 10.23 18.12
C ALA A 104 -7.28 9.66 19.51
N LEU A 105 -6.65 10.46 20.38
CA LEU A 105 -6.31 10.07 21.75
C LEU A 105 -7.56 9.81 22.61
N GLN A 106 -8.53 10.73 22.55
CA GLN A 106 -9.76 10.66 23.36
C GLN A 106 -10.79 9.69 22.77
N GLN A 107 -10.63 9.29 21.51
CA GLN A 107 -11.57 8.46 20.75
C GLN A 107 -12.99 9.05 20.74
N LYS A 108 -13.07 10.39 20.67
CA LYS A 108 -14.32 11.15 20.66
C LYS A 108 -14.26 12.23 19.61
N THR A 109 -15.42 12.52 19.02
CA THR A 109 -15.57 13.67 18.14
C THR A 109 -15.33 14.96 18.93
N LEU A 110 -14.42 15.79 18.43
CA LEU A 110 -14.15 17.12 18.97
C LEU A 110 -14.74 18.16 18.03
N VAL A 111 -15.51 19.10 18.61
CA VAL A 111 -16.07 20.26 17.90
C VAL A 111 -15.46 21.49 18.55
N VAL A 112 -14.69 22.25 17.77
CA VAL A 112 -13.98 23.44 18.21
C VAL A 112 -14.45 24.60 17.34
N ASP A 113 -15.23 25.52 17.92
CA ASP A 113 -15.78 26.67 17.19
C ASP A 113 -14.73 27.78 16.99
N GLU A 114 -13.81 27.94 17.95
CA GLU A 114 -12.70 28.91 17.90
C GLU A 114 -11.38 28.20 18.21
N ALA A 115 -10.63 27.91 17.15
CA ALA A 115 -9.39 27.14 17.19
C ALA A 115 -8.28 27.85 17.97
N THR A 116 -8.25 29.20 17.96
CA THR A 116 -7.26 29.97 18.73
C THR A 116 -7.43 29.86 20.24
N ASP A 117 -8.62 29.49 20.70
CA ASP A 117 -8.95 29.37 22.12
C ASP A 117 -8.81 27.93 22.63
N CYS A 118 -8.35 27.03 21.76
CA CYS A 118 -8.19 25.62 22.06
C CYS A 118 -6.77 25.32 22.53
N ASP A 119 -6.63 24.79 23.76
CA ASP A 119 -5.35 24.50 24.44
C ASP A 119 -4.40 23.60 23.64
N TYR A 120 -4.94 22.80 22.73
CA TYR A 120 -4.20 21.84 21.92
C TYR A 120 -4.19 22.19 20.43
N PHE A 121 -4.56 23.41 20.05
CA PHE A 121 -4.43 23.87 18.67
C PHE A 121 -2.96 23.95 18.23
N CYS A 122 -2.67 23.43 17.04
CA CYS A 122 -1.33 23.43 16.45
C CYS A 122 -1.32 24.27 15.17
N SER A 123 -0.71 25.46 15.22
CA SER A 123 -0.67 26.40 14.08
C SER A 123 0.27 25.98 12.95
N ARG A 124 0.93 24.82 13.05
CA ARG A 124 1.92 24.35 12.07
C ARG A 124 1.30 24.14 10.69
N VAL A 125 0.07 23.59 10.65
CA VAL A 125 -0.66 23.38 9.39
C VAL A 125 -1.07 24.71 8.75
N ASP A 126 -1.50 25.69 9.55
CA ASP A 126 -1.82 27.04 9.07
C ASP A 126 -0.60 27.75 8.46
N GLN A 127 0.56 27.63 9.11
CA GLN A 127 1.81 28.23 8.63
C GLN A 127 2.27 27.65 7.30
N LEU A 128 2.09 26.35 7.09
CA LEU A 128 2.48 25.66 5.85
C LEU A 128 1.48 25.87 4.72
N SER A 129 0.19 25.86 5.03
CA SER A 129 -0.89 26.01 4.04
C SER A 129 -1.20 27.46 3.68
N GLY A 130 -0.80 28.42 4.52
CA GLY A 130 -1.19 29.83 4.40
C GLY A 130 -2.68 30.08 4.67
N LYS A 131 -3.44 29.05 5.09
CA LYS A 131 -4.86 29.15 5.43
C LYS A 131 -5.02 29.30 6.95
N LYS A 132 -5.94 30.17 7.38
CA LYS A 132 -6.26 30.36 8.80
C LYS A 132 -7.35 29.41 9.24
N THR A 133 -7.08 28.61 10.26
CA THR A 133 -8.06 27.75 10.92
C THR A 133 -8.83 28.56 11.97
N LYS A 134 -10.16 28.58 11.84
CA LYS A 134 -11.11 29.23 12.76
C LYS A 134 -11.88 28.20 13.54
N SER A 135 -12.47 27.21 12.86
CA SER A 135 -13.22 26.13 13.50
C SER A 135 -12.79 24.77 12.96
N VAL A 136 -12.88 23.74 13.80
CA VAL A 136 -12.50 22.37 13.45
C VAL A 136 -13.50 21.36 14.03
N ILE A 137 -13.89 20.40 13.21
CA ILE A 137 -14.59 19.18 13.65
C ILE A 137 -13.68 18.01 13.35
N ALA A 138 -13.23 17.32 14.38
CA ALA A 138 -12.36 16.15 14.25
C ALA A 138 -13.12 14.90 14.71
N VAL A 139 -13.34 13.96 13.78
CA VAL A 139 -14.09 12.72 13.98
C VAL A 139 -13.12 11.55 13.87
N PRO A 140 -12.86 10.81 14.96
CA PRO A 140 -11.92 9.70 14.91
C PRO A 140 -12.51 8.53 14.12
N LEU A 141 -11.66 7.88 13.31
CA LEU A 141 -11.95 6.58 12.70
C LEU A 141 -11.63 5.51 13.73
N LEU A 142 -12.67 4.85 14.24
CA LEU A 142 -12.53 3.84 15.28
C LEU A 142 -12.69 2.45 14.68
N PHE A 143 -11.70 1.59 14.93
CA PHE A 143 -11.78 0.18 14.58
C PHE A 143 -11.27 -0.66 15.76
N ALA A 144 -12.07 -1.66 16.17
CA ALA A 144 -11.74 -2.56 17.28
C ALA A 144 -11.23 -1.85 18.56
N GLY A 145 -11.84 -0.71 18.91
CA GLY A 145 -11.48 0.06 20.12
C GLY A 145 -10.20 0.89 20.01
N LYS A 146 -9.66 1.07 18.80
CA LYS A 146 -8.49 1.93 18.51
C LYS A 146 -8.85 3.01 17.50
N SER A 147 -8.22 4.17 17.62
CA SER A 147 -8.26 5.18 16.55
C SER A 147 -7.24 4.80 15.48
N ILE A 148 -7.69 4.62 14.25
CA ILE A 148 -6.86 4.30 13.08
C ILE A 148 -6.67 5.51 12.15
N GLY A 149 -7.31 6.63 12.49
CA GLY A 149 -7.30 7.86 11.71
C GLY A 149 -8.31 8.87 12.24
N VAL A 150 -8.42 10.01 11.55
CA VAL A 150 -9.33 11.12 11.88
C VAL A 150 -9.82 11.76 10.58
N ILE A 151 -11.12 11.99 10.45
CA ILE A 151 -11.68 12.93 9.47
C ILE A 151 -11.74 14.29 10.13
N GLU A 152 -11.12 15.29 9.53
CA GLU A 152 -11.07 16.65 10.04
C GLU A 152 -11.77 17.60 9.05
N LEU A 153 -12.76 18.35 9.51
CA LEU A 153 -13.41 19.42 8.75
C LEU A 153 -12.95 20.76 9.31
N VAL A 154 -12.52 21.66 8.43
CA VAL A 154 -11.95 22.96 8.82
C VAL A 154 -12.82 24.08 8.28
N ASN A 155 -13.10 25.08 9.12
CA ASN A 155 -13.87 26.28 8.77
C ASN A 155 -15.26 25.96 8.19
N LEU A 156 -15.97 24.99 8.78
CA LEU A 156 -17.31 24.64 8.34
C LEU A 156 -18.26 25.85 8.47
N LYS A 157 -18.87 26.28 7.36
CA LYS A 157 -19.71 27.49 7.30
C LYS A 157 -20.96 27.41 8.19
N ARG A 158 -21.59 26.23 8.26
CA ARG A 158 -22.78 25.99 9.07
C ARG A 158 -22.79 24.54 9.55
N LEU A 159 -22.87 24.36 10.87
CA LEU A 159 -23.08 23.05 11.48
C LEU A 159 -24.58 22.78 11.58
N GLU A 160 -25.08 21.77 10.86
CA GLU A 160 -26.46 21.31 10.99
C GLU A 160 -26.55 20.20 12.04
N GLU A 161 -27.70 20.05 12.72
CA GLU A 161 -27.88 19.01 13.75
C GLU A 161 -27.61 17.58 13.21
N ARG A 162 -27.86 17.34 11.91
CA ARG A 162 -27.60 16.05 11.24
C ARG A 162 -26.14 15.82 10.85
N THR A 163 -25.29 16.85 10.84
CA THR A 163 -23.91 16.76 10.34
C THR A 163 -23.06 15.81 11.16
N LEU A 164 -23.06 15.94 12.50
CA LEU A 164 -22.23 15.10 13.37
C LEU A 164 -22.66 13.63 13.35
N PRO A 165 -23.96 13.28 13.43
CA PRO A 165 -24.42 11.90 13.27
C PRO A 165 -24.01 11.29 11.92
N LEU A 166 -24.16 12.03 10.81
CA LEU A 166 -23.79 11.54 9.48
C LEU A 166 -22.27 11.32 9.36
N LEU A 167 -21.47 12.25 9.87
CA LEU A 167 -20.03 12.11 9.93
C LEU A 167 -19.60 10.90 10.74
N GLY A 168 -20.25 10.63 11.87
CA GLY A 168 -19.99 9.44 12.68
C GLY A 168 -20.18 8.16 11.87
N VAL A 169 -21.32 8.03 11.17
CA VAL A 169 -21.60 6.85 10.34
C VAL A 169 -20.60 6.70 9.19
N ILE A 170 -20.22 7.82 8.54
CA ILE A 170 -19.20 7.79 7.48
C ILE A 170 -17.83 7.37 8.06
N ALA A 171 -17.45 7.92 9.22
CA ALA A 171 -16.20 7.58 9.88
C ALA A 171 -16.13 6.10 10.28
N ASP A 172 -17.24 5.52 10.76
CA ASP A 172 -17.32 4.10 11.08
C ASP A 172 -17.11 3.23 9.84
N TYR A 173 -17.80 3.54 8.73
CA TYR A 173 -17.61 2.79 7.49
C TYR A 173 -16.23 3.00 6.86
N ALA A 174 -15.69 4.22 6.93
CA ALA A 174 -14.34 4.51 6.47
C ALA A 174 -13.30 3.75 7.29
N ALA A 175 -13.46 3.67 8.62
CA ALA A 175 -12.58 2.91 9.49
C ALA A 175 -12.58 1.41 9.11
N ILE A 176 -13.76 0.82 8.91
CA ILE A 176 -13.89 -0.58 8.47
C ILE A 176 -13.25 -0.79 7.10
N ALA A 177 -13.50 0.10 6.15
CA ALA A 177 -12.99 -0.03 4.79
C ALA A 177 -11.46 0.11 4.72
N VAL A 178 -10.88 1.09 5.44
CA VAL A 178 -9.43 1.28 5.54
C VAL A 178 -8.78 0.04 6.15
N GLU A 179 -9.35 -0.51 7.21
CA GLU A 179 -8.79 -1.69 7.86
C GLU A 179 -8.95 -2.97 7.02
N ASN A 180 -10.08 -3.14 6.32
CA ASN A 180 -10.24 -4.22 5.36
C ASN A 180 -9.23 -4.13 4.22
N MET A 181 -8.99 -2.93 3.70
CA MET A 181 -7.97 -2.68 2.68
C MET A 181 -6.57 -3.03 3.22
N ARG A 182 -6.20 -2.56 4.42
CA ARG A 182 -4.91 -2.88 5.07
C ARG A 182 -4.73 -4.39 5.22
N ARG A 183 -5.74 -5.09 5.73
CA ARG A 183 -5.73 -6.56 5.88
C ARG A 183 -5.63 -7.28 4.55
N TYR A 184 -6.37 -6.83 3.54
CA TYR A 184 -6.28 -7.42 2.21
C TYR A 184 -4.87 -7.24 1.63
N LYS A 185 -4.28 -6.06 1.78
CA LYS A 185 -2.89 -5.80 1.37
C LYS A 185 -1.88 -6.64 2.15
N TYR A 186 -2.11 -6.82 3.45
CA TYR A 186 -1.30 -7.73 4.25
C TYR A 186 -1.41 -9.16 3.76
N ILE A 187 -2.62 -9.71 3.56
CA ILE A 187 -2.84 -11.06 3.01
C ILE A 187 -2.23 -11.20 1.62
N GLU A 188 -2.42 -10.21 0.76
CA GLU A 188 -1.80 -10.14 -0.57
C GLU A 188 -0.26 -10.16 -0.49
N SER A 189 0.31 -9.56 0.56
CA SER A 189 1.75 -9.60 0.86
C SER A 189 2.23 -10.93 1.45
N LEU A 190 1.34 -11.73 2.04
CA LEU A 190 1.64 -13.06 2.57
C LEU A 190 1.74 -14.13 1.47
N ALA A 191 1.12 -13.90 0.31
CA ALA A 191 1.36 -14.73 -0.87
C ALA A 191 2.77 -14.44 -1.40
N VAL A 192 3.78 -15.11 -0.85
CA VAL A 192 5.19 -14.90 -1.20
C VAL A 192 5.69 -15.84 -2.30
N LYS A 193 4.95 -16.91 -2.61
CA LYS A 193 5.34 -17.92 -3.59
C LYS A 193 4.58 -17.76 -4.91
N ASP A 194 5.28 -18.03 -6.01
CA ASP A 194 4.68 -18.18 -7.33
C ASP A 194 3.93 -19.53 -7.42
N GLY A 195 2.71 -19.49 -7.95
CA GLY A 195 1.79 -20.64 -7.97
C GLY A 195 2.20 -21.73 -8.96
N LEU A 196 2.97 -21.39 -10.00
CA LEU A 196 3.45 -22.36 -10.98
C LEU A 196 4.72 -23.05 -10.49
N THR A 197 5.73 -22.28 -10.14
CA THR A 197 7.12 -22.71 -9.93
C THR A 197 7.46 -23.04 -8.47
N GLY A 198 6.71 -22.50 -7.51
CA GLY A 198 7.02 -22.60 -6.08
C GLY A 198 8.23 -21.77 -5.64
N LEU A 199 8.83 -20.97 -6.54
CA LEU A 199 9.81 -19.94 -6.20
C LEU A 199 9.14 -18.78 -5.49
N TYR A 200 9.93 -17.82 -5.00
CA TYR A 200 9.33 -16.55 -4.57
C TYR A 200 8.75 -15.79 -5.77
N ASN A 201 7.77 -14.94 -5.55
CA ASN A 201 7.21 -14.10 -6.61
C ASN A 201 7.86 -12.71 -6.65
N THR A 202 7.56 -11.94 -7.69
CA THR A 202 8.08 -10.57 -7.87
C THR A 202 7.78 -9.65 -6.69
N ARG A 203 6.63 -9.81 -6.02
CA ARG A 203 6.30 -9.01 -4.83
C ARG A 203 7.29 -9.25 -3.69
N TYR A 204 7.63 -10.51 -3.44
CA TYR A 204 8.65 -10.85 -2.44
C TYR A 204 10.03 -10.30 -2.82
N LEU A 205 10.39 -10.31 -4.11
CA LEU A 205 11.64 -9.72 -4.60
C LEU A 205 11.75 -8.24 -4.24
N TYR A 206 10.77 -7.43 -4.66
CA TYR A 206 10.81 -5.98 -4.44
C TYR A 206 10.81 -5.64 -2.95
N ARG A 207 9.98 -6.31 -2.13
CA ARG A 207 9.97 -6.11 -0.69
C ARG A 207 11.32 -6.45 -0.06
N SER A 208 11.88 -7.60 -0.40
CA SER A 208 13.15 -8.06 0.18
C SER A 208 14.32 -7.17 -0.22
N LEU A 209 14.35 -6.68 -1.47
CA LEU A 209 15.38 -5.73 -1.91
C LEU A 209 15.25 -4.37 -1.20
N ASP A 210 14.03 -3.88 -1.03
CA ASP A 210 13.79 -2.62 -0.31
C ASP A 210 14.26 -2.73 1.15
N GLU A 211 13.90 -3.82 1.83
CA GLU A 211 14.36 -4.15 3.18
C GLU A 211 15.89 -4.29 3.27
N MET A 212 16.54 -4.96 2.31
CA MET A 212 17.99 -5.16 2.31
C MET A 212 18.80 -3.92 1.94
N ILE A 213 18.21 -2.93 1.25
CA ILE A 213 18.95 -1.74 0.78
C ILE A 213 18.67 -0.52 1.65
N LYS A 214 17.40 -0.30 2.04
CA LYS A 214 16.97 0.95 2.69
C LYS A 214 16.91 0.86 4.21
N ASN A 215 16.60 -0.30 4.79
CA ASN A 215 16.40 -0.42 6.23
C ASN A 215 17.77 -0.48 6.96
N PRO A 216 18.12 0.51 7.81
CA PRO A 216 19.42 0.56 8.48
C PRO A 216 19.75 -0.67 9.35
N ALA A 217 18.73 -1.36 9.88
CA ALA A 217 18.93 -2.52 10.75
C ALA A 217 19.24 -3.82 9.99
N THR A 218 18.76 -3.93 8.74
CA THR A 218 18.90 -5.13 7.89
C THR A 218 19.68 -4.85 6.61
N ARG A 219 20.30 -3.67 6.51
CA ARG A 219 21.00 -3.23 5.32
C ARG A 219 22.16 -4.17 5.00
N ALA A 220 22.12 -4.77 3.83
CA ALA A 220 23.21 -5.59 3.32
C ALA A 220 24.42 -4.69 3.02
N GLU A 221 25.61 -5.13 3.41
CA GLU A 221 26.86 -4.47 3.02
C GLU A 221 27.09 -4.55 1.51
N ARG A 222 26.75 -5.71 0.94
CA ARG A 222 26.75 -6.01 -0.49
C ARG A 222 25.67 -7.04 -0.80
N LEU A 223 25.12 -6.99 -2.01
CA LEU A 223 24.29 -8.05 -2.55
C LEU A 223 24.41 -8.07 -4.07
N SER A 224 24.15 -9.21 -4.67
CA SER A 224 24.14 -9.35 -6.13
C SER A 224 22.85 -9.96 -6.63
N LEU A 225 22.49 -9.59 -7.85
CA LEU A 225 21.36 -10.10 -8.61
C LEU A 225 21.85 -10.83 -9.84
N ILE A 226 21.20 -11.95 -10.15
CA ILE A 226 21.33 -12.67 -11.42
C ILE A 226 19.96 -12.68 -12.07
N PHE A 227 19.81 -11.93 -13.16
CA PHE A 227 18.63 -11.94 -14.00
C PHE A 227 18.78 -13.00 -15.08
N MET A 228 17.76 -13.82 -15.28
CA MET A 228 17.79 -15.01 -16.13
C MET A 228 16.58 -15.03 -17.05
N ASP A 229 16.79 -15.44 -18.29
CA ASP A 229 15.72 -15.69 -19.25
C ASP A 229 16.00 -16.97 -20.05
N VAL A 230 14.97 -17.79 -20.22
CA VAL A 230 15.09 -19.07 -20.94
C VAL A 230 15.15 -18.86 -22.45
N ASP A 231 16.24 -19.34 -23.05
CA ASP A 231 16.49 -19.17 -24.46
C ASP A 231 15.50 -19.95 -25.34
N ASN A 232 14.77 -19.23 -26.19
CA ASN A 232 13.83 -19.80 -27.16
C ASN A 232 12.70 -20.62 -26.52
N PHE A 233 12.27 -20.30 -25.29
CA PHE A 233 11.23 -21.05 -24.60
C PHE A 233 9.91 -21.16 -25.39
N LYS A 234 9.58 -20.13 -26.19
CA LYS A 234 8.45 -20.19 -27.13
C LYS A 234 8.48 -21.43 -28.04
N LYS A 235 9.66 -21.88 -28.50
CA LYS A 235 9.78 -23.10 -29.32
C LYS A 235 9.38 -24.37 -28.54
N VAL A 236 9.66 -24.41 -27.24
CA VAL A 236 9.22 -25.50 -26.36
C VAL A 236 7.69 -25.51 -26.27
N VAL A 237 7.08 -24.35 -26.04
CA VAL A 237 5.61 -24.22 -25.98
C VAL A 237 4.97 -24.59 -27.31
N ASP A 238 5.52 -24.10 -28.43
CA ASP A 238 4.98 -24.37 -29.77
C ASP A 238 5.11 -25.86 -30.14
N THR A 239 6.13 -26.56 -29.65
CA THR A 239 6.39 -27.98 -29.94
C THR A 239 5.64 -28.94 -29.03
N TYR A 240 5.56 -28.63 -27.73
CA TYR A 240 5.05 -29.56 -26.70
C TYR A 240 3.74 -29.09 -26.04
N GLY A 241 3.26 -27.90 -26.39
CA GLY A 241 2.05 -27.28 -25.84
C GLY A 241 2.27 -26.61 -24.48
N HIS A 242 1.33 -25.72 -24.12
CA HIS A 242 1.39 -24.93 -22.88
C HIS A 242 1.53 -25.77 -21.60
N LEU A 243 0.88 -26.94 -21.53
CA LEU A 243 0.95 -27.79 -20.35
C LEU A 243 2.37 -28.31 -20.11
N LYS A 244 3.05 -28.78 -21.16
CA LYS A 244 4.43 -29.28 -21.06
C LYS A 244 5.43 -28.14 -20.90
N GLY A 245 5.18 -26.98 -21.54
CA GLY A 245 5.93 -25.76 -21.25
C GLY A 245 5.88 -25.41 -19.76
N SER A 246 4.68 -25.36 -19.17
CA SER A 246 4.49 -25.07 -17.74
C SER A 246 5.23 -26.05 -16.83
N LYS A 247 5.16 -27.36 -17.13
CA LYS A 247 5.92 -28.37 -16.38
C LYS A 247 7.43 -28.24 -16.56
N THR A 248 7.89 -27.83 -17.74
CA THR A 248 9.33 -27.56 -17.98
C THR A 248 9.80 -26.41 -17.10
N LEU A 249 9.00 -25.34 -16.94
CA LEU A 249 9.32 -24.25 -16.03
C LEU A 249 9.34 -24.69 -14.56
N GLN A 250 8.47 -25.64 -14.17
CA GLN A 250 8.48 -26.21 -12.82
C GLN A 250 9.77 -26.96 -12.50
N GLU A 251 10.22 -27.82 -13.41
CA GLU A 251 11.50 -28.54 -13.24
C GLU A 251 12.69 -27.57 -13.30
N LEU A 252 12.68 -26.61 -14.23
CA LEU A 252 13.69 -25.55 -14.31
C LEU A 252 13.79 -24.74 -13.01
N ALA A 253 12.65 -24.33 -12.46
CA ALA A 253 12.60 -23.60 -11.21
C ALA A 253 13.23 -24.39 -10.06
N LYS A 254 13.03 -25.72 -10.03
CA LYS A 254 13.71 -26.60 -9.08
C LYS A 254 15.23 -26.60 -9.32
N THR A 255 15.68 -26.72 -10.57
CA THR A 255 17.11 -26.62 -10.92
C THR A 255 17.74 -25.31 -10.43
N ILE A 256 17.07 -24.17 -10.65
CA ILE A 256 17.53 -22.86 -10.20
C ILE A 256 17.56 -22.80 -8.66
N LYS A 257 16.50 -23.24 -7.99
CA LYS A 257 16.41 -23.26 -6.53
C LYS A 257 17.53 -24.08 -5.90
N ASP A 258 17.79 -25.27 -6.43
CA ASP A 258 18.81 -26.19 -5.94
C ASP A 258 20.25 -25.66 -6.20
N ALA A 259 20.44 -24.85 -7.25
CA ALA A 259 21.72 -24.20 -7.54
C ALA A 259 21.97 -22.96 -6.67
N VAL A 260 20.94 -22.18 -6.37
CA VAL A 260 21.03 -21.02 -5.45
C VAL A 260 21.19 -21.48 -4.00
N HIS A 261 20.46 -22.52 -3.60
CA HIS A 261 20.51 -23.16 -2.28
C HIS A 261 20.51 -22.16 -1.10
N ASP A 262 21.54 -22.16 -0.27
CA ASP A 262 21.72 -21.36 0.95
C ASP A 262 22.42 -20.02 0.70
N LYS A 263 22.90 -19.79 -0.54
CA LYS A 263 23.52 -18.52 -0.93
C LYS A 263 22.51 -17.38 -1.05
N GLY A 264 21.21 -17.70 -1.15
CA GLY A 264 20.18 -16.69 -1.32
C GLY A 264 18.83 -17.28 -1.68
N PHE A 265 18.10 -16.59 -2.55
CA PHE A 265 16.77 -17.03 -2.97
C PHE A 265 16.49 -16.76 -4.44
N ALA A 266 15.63 -17.58 -5.03
CA ALA A 266 15.20 -17.46 -6.42
C ALA A 266 13.73 -17.03 -6.52
N VAL A 267 13.45 -16.27 -7.57
CA VAL A 267 12.18 -15.60 -7.85
C VAL A 267 11.74 -15.94 -9.27
N ALA A 268 10.47 -16.32 -9.45
CA ALA A 268 9.83 -16.30 -10.76
C ALA A 268 9.43 -14.85 -11.07
N TYR A 269 10.10 -14.25 -12.06
CA TYR A 269 9.95 -12.83 -12.37
C TYR A 269 8.89 -12.59 -13.45
N GLY A 270 8.95 -13.40 -14.51
CA GLY A 270 8.06 -13.37 -15.65
C GLY A 270 7.78 -14.79 -16.13
N GLY A 271 7.09 -14.93 -17.27
CA GLY A 271 6.67 -16.24 -17.79
C GLY A 271 7.82 -17.25 -17.90
N ASP A 272 8.95 -16.83 -18.48
CA ASP A 272 10.18 -17.60 -18.66
C ASP A 272 11.42 -16.86 -18.11
N GLU A 273 11.19 -15.89 -17.21
CA GLU A 273 12.20 -15.04 -16.61
C GLU A 273 12.31 -15.30 -15.11
N PHE A 274 13.55 -15.36 -14.61
CA PHE A 274 13.86 -15.68 -13.22
C PHE A 274 14.89 -14.70 -12.66
N VAL A 275 14.84 -14.46 -11.36
CA VAL A 275 15.85 -13.66 -10.65
C VAL A 275 16.38 -14.45 -9.47
N ALA A 276 17.70 -14.53 -9.33
CA ALA A 276 18.35 -14.98 -8.10
C ALA A 276 18.92 -13.78 -7.36
N VAL A 277 18.68 -13.71 -6.06
CA VAL A 277 19.22 -12.70 -5.15
C VAL A 277 20.19 -13.37 -4.20
N LEU A 278 21.41 -12.82 -4.12
CA LEU A 278 22.50 -13.34 -3.30
C LEU A 278 22.93 -12.29 -2.27
N PRO A 279 22.30 -12.26 -1.09
CA PRO A 279 22.68 -11.34 -0.02
C PRO A 279 24.10 -11.63 0.47
N GLY A 280 24.91 -10.60 0.67
CA GLY A 280 26.29 -10.75 1.12
C GLY A 280 27.26 -11.23 0.04
N ALA A 281 26.80 -11.44 -1.19
CA ALA A 281 27.65 -11.75 -2.34
C ALA A 281 28.07 -10.49 -3.10
N GLY A 282 29.29 -10.50 -3.62
CA GLY A 282 29.78 -9.55 -4.62
C GLY A 282 29.69 -10.11 -6.05
N LYS A 283 30.06 -9.29 -7.03
CA LYS A 283 29.94 -9.59 -8.47
C LYS A 283 30.61 -10.91 -8.87
N ALA A 284 31.81 -11.21 -8.36
CA ALA A 284 32.53 -12.45 -8.67
C ALA A 284 31.79 -13.72 -8.19
N GLU A 285 31.32 -13.71 -6.93
CA GLU A 285 30.57 -14.83 -6.34
C GLU A 285 29.22 -15.05 -7.05
N ALA A 286 28.61 -13.95 -7.51
CA ALA A 286 27.40 -14.00 -8.32
C ALA A 286 27.64 -14.59 -9.71
N ILE A 287 28.76 -14.25 -10.37
CA ILE A 287 29.14 -14.85 -11.65
C ILE A 287 29.39 -16.36 -11.49
N GLU A 288 30.08 -16.79 -10.43
CA GLU A 288 30.26 -18.23 -10.15
C GLU A 288 28.93 -18.96 -9.95
N THR A 289 28.01 -18.34 -9.23
CA THR A 289 26.67 -18.91 -9.03
C THR A 289 25.87 -18.94 -10.34
N ALA A 290 25.98 -17.92 -11.19
CA ALA A 290 25.38 -17.91 -12.52
C ALA A 290 25.98 -19.02 -13.43
N MET A 291 27.29 -19.29 -13.33
CA MET A 291 27.94 -20.38 -14.05
C MET A 291 27.41 -21.75 -13.61
N ASP A 292 27.26 -21.99 -12.30
CA ASP A 292 26.69 -23.24 -11.78
C ASP A 292 25.23 -23.43 -12.23
N ILE A 293 24.40 -22.37 -12.16
CA ILE A 293 23.02 -22.41 -12.66
C ILE A 293 23.01 -22.75 -14.16
N ARG A 294 23.82 -22.06 -14.97
CA ARG A 294 23.92 -22.27 -16.42
C ARG A 294 24.33 -23.71 -16.76
N GLU A 295 25.34 -24.25 -16.10
CA GLU A 295 25.80 -25.63 -16.32
C GLU A 295 24.72 -26.64 -15.97
N LYS A 296 24.03 -26.47 -14.83
CA LYS A 296 22.93 -27.34 -14.42
C LYS A 296 21.75 -27.27 -15.39
N ILE A 297 21.39 -26.09 -15.88
CA ILE A 297 20.31 -25.92 -16.85
C ILE A 297 20.64 -26.61 -18.17
N SER A 298 21.82 -26.33 -18.73
CA SER A 298 22.25 -26.83 -20.04
C SER A 298 22.50 -28.34 -20.08
N SER A 299 22.90 -28.94 -18.95
CA SER A 299 23.12 -30.39 -18.81
C SER A 299 21.87 -31.18 -18.45
N SER A 300 20.79 -30.51 -18.04
CA SER A 300 19.54 -31.15 -17.62
C SER A 300 18.69 -31.62 -18.80
N ARG A 301 17.97 -32.72 -18.58
CA ARG A 301 16.95 -33.27 -19.49
C ARG A 301 15.58 -33.12 -18.85
N TYR A 302 14.81 -32.15 -19.33
CA TYR A 302 13.52 -31.82 -18.74
C TYR A 302 12.41 -32.74 -19.26
N LEU A 303 11.49 -33.11 -18.36
CA LEU A 303 10.37 -34.03 -18.58
C LEU A 303 10.79 -35.46 -19.00
N ALA A 304 12.01 -35.89 -18.64
CA ALA A 304 12.50 -37.24 -18.91
C ALA A 304 11.60 -38.34 -18.31
N GLY A 305 11.05 -38.11 -17.12
CA GLY A 305 10.08 -39.03 -16.49
C GLY A 305 8.75 -39.17 -17.23
N GLU A 306 8.43 -38.22 -18.12
CA GLU A 306 7.24 -38.24 -18.97
C GLU A 306 7.56 -38.68 -20.42
N GLY A 307 8.78 -39.18 -20.66
CA GLY A 307 9.21 -39.68 -21.97
C GLY A 307 9.67 -38.60 -22.96
N HIS A 308 9.96 -37.39 -22.48
CA HIS A 308 10.48 -36.30 -23.30
C HIS A 308 11.97 -36.03 -23.03
N ASP A 309 12.66 -35.34 -23.94
CA ASP A 309 14.07 -34.93 -23.77
C ASP A 309 14.19 -33.45 -24.13
N ILE A 310 13.54 -32.61 -23.33
CA ILE A 310 13.56 -31.17 -23.57
C ILE A 310 14.88 -30.62 -23.03
N ARG A 311 15.66 -29.99 -23.92
CA ARG A 311 16.92 -29.32 -23.57
C ARG A 311 16.78 -27.83 -23.83
N ILE A 312 17.11 -27.04 -22.81
CA ILE A 312 17.02 -25.58 -22.84
C ILE A 312 18.32 -24.99 -22.33
N THR A 313 18.58 -23.76 -22.74
CA THR A 313 19.64 -22.91 -22.20
C THR A 313 19.02 -21.64 -21.65
N ALA A 314 19.81 -20.81 -20.96
CA ALA A 314 19.36 -19.53 -20.48
C ALA A 314 20.44 -18.47 -20.67
N SER A 315 19.98 -17.23 -20.76
CA SER A 315 20.80 -16.02 -20.83
C SER A 315 20.83 -15.36 -19.46
N PHE A 316 22.00 -14.89 -19.01
CA PHE A 316 22.21 -14.41 -17.64
C PHE A 316 22.84 -13.02 -17.60
N GLY A 317 22.29 -12.15 -16.76
CA GLY A 317 22.80 -10.81 -16.49
C GLY A 317 23.06 -10.62 -14.99
N VAL A 318 24.20 -10.03 -14.63
CA VAL A 318 24.63 -9.87 -13.24
C VAL A 318 24.85 -8.40 -12.91
N ALA A 319 24.31 -7.94 -11.78
CA ALA A 319 24.59 -6.62 -11.20
C ALA A 319 24.67 -6.71 -9.67
N SER A 320 25.40 -5.80 -9.05
CA SER A 320 25.71 -5.83 -7.61
C SER A 320 25.52 -4.47 -6.96
N TYR A 321 24.95 -4.48 -5.76
CA TYR A 321 24.92 -3.35 -4.85
C TYR A 321 26.13 -3.40 -3.90
N PRO A 322 26.75 -2.26 -3.57
CA PRO A 322 26.51 -0.92 -4.11
C PRO A 322 27.35 -0.61 -5.38
N GLU A 323 28.12 -1.58 -5.89
CA GLU A 323 29.12 -1.38 -6.95
C GLU A 323 28.52 -0.83 -8.26
N ASP A 324 27.39 -1.38 -8.71
CA ASP A 324 26.75 -1.05 -9.98
C ASP A 324 25.64 0.01 -9.81
N ALA A 325 24.87 -0.06 -8.72
CA ALA A 325 23.84 0.92 -8.38
C ALA A 325 23.56 0.97 -6.87
N GLY A 326 23.04 2.11 -6.40
CA GLY A 326 22.76 2.39 -4.99
C GLY A 326 21.32 2.09 -4.53
N ASP A 327 20.47 1.60 -5.42
CA ASP A 327 19.06 1.29 -5.15
C ASP A 327 18.60 0.04 -5.90
N ALA A 328 17.45 -0.51 -5.49
CA ALA A 328 16.89 -1.76 -6.02
C ALA A 328 16.53 -1.67 -7.51
N GLU A 329 16.04 -0.52 -7.96
CA GLU A 329 15.61 -0.32 -9.34
C GLU A 329 16.82 -0.31 -10.29
N GLY A 330 17.89 0.37 -9.90
CA GLY A 330 19.14 0.44 -10.65
C GLY A 330 19.81 -0.91 -10.81
N ILE A 331 19.94 -1.71 -9.74
CA ILE A 331 20.57 -3.04 -9.84
C ILE A 331 19.74 -4.00 -10.70
N LEU A 332 18.40 -3.96 -10.61
CA LEU A 332 17.53 -4.80 -11.44
C LEU A 332 17.64 -4.42 -12.92
N ALA A 333 17.58 -3.12 -13.23
CA ALA A 333 17.68 -2.61 -14.60
C ALA A 333 19.03 -2.94 -15.25
N LEU A 334 20.12 -2.85 -14.49
CA LEU A 334 21.46 -3.19 -14.99
C LEU A 334 21.63 -4.69 -15.25
N ALA A 335 21.10 -5.54 -14.36
CA ALA A 335 21.13 -6.99 -14.56
C ALA A 335 20.28 -7.41 -15.76
N ASP A 336 19.07 -6.86 -15.91
CA ASP A 336 18.20 -7.11 -17.07
C ASP A 336 18.87 -6.69 -18.39
N ARG A 337 19.46 -5.49 -18.42
CA ARG A 337 20.19 -5.01 -19.61
C ARG A 337 21.35 -5.94 -19.99
N ALA A 338 22.15 -6.38 -19.02
CA ALA A 338 23.25 -7.30 -19.26
C ALA A 338 22.76 -8.65 -19.81
N MET A 339 21.65 -9.17 -19.28
CA MET A 339 20.99 -10.39 -19.76
C MET A 339 20.50 -10.22 -21.20
N PHE A 340 19.83 -9.10 -21.50
CA PHE A 340 19.31 -8.83 -22.83
C PHE A 340 20.43 -8.79 -23.89
N GLU A 341 21.56 -8.16 -23.56
CA GLU A 341 22.71 -8.09 -24.45
C GLU A 341 23.27 -9.48 -24.79
N ILE A 342 23.34 -10.42 -23.83
CA ILE A 342 23.79 -11.79 -24.12
C ILE A 342 22.73 -12.58 -24.92
N LYS A 343 21.44 -12.37 -24.62
CA LYS A 343 20.31 -13.01 -25.31
C LYS A 343 20.26 -12.66 -26.80
N VAL A 344 20.70 -11.46 -27.17
CA VAL A 344 20.75 -11.00 -28.58
C VAL A 344 22.05 -11.40 -29.28
N THR A 345 23.18 -11.48 -28.57
CA THR A 345 24.51 -11.69 -29.18
C THR A 345 24.94 -13.14 -29.30
N GLY A 346 24.55 -14.01 -28.36
CA GLY A 346 25.04 -15.39 -28.33
C GLY A 346 24.13 -16.41 -27.66
N LYS A 347 23.26 -15.99 -26.72
CA LYS A 347 22.50 -16.87 -25.82
C LYS A 347 23.42 -17.78 -25.00
N ASP A 348 22.85 -18.57 -24.08
CA ASP A 348 23.60 -19.52 -23.25
C ASP A 348 24.88 -18.93 -22.66
N GLY A 349 24.79 -17.74 -22.07
CA GLY A 349 25.97 -16.97 -21.65
C GLY A 349 25.68 -16.04 -20.49
N ILE A 350 26.73 -15.51 -19.90
CA ILE A 350 26.67 -14.64 -18.72
C ILE A 350 27.34 -13.31 -19.06
N LYS A 351 26.69 -12.22 -18.66
CA LYS A 351 27.25 -10.87 -18.73
C LYS A 351 27.05 -10.15 -17.40
N SER A 352 28.06 -9.40 -16.95
CA SER A 352 27.91 -8.46 -15.83
C SER A 352 27.76 -7.03 -16.35
N SER A 353 27.08 -6.19 -15.57
CA SER A 353 26.90 -4.75 -15.87
C SER A 353 28.18 -3.93 -15.83
#